data_AF-A0A2G5TFA2-F1
#
_entry.id   AF-A0A2G5TFA2-F1
#
_cell.length_a   1.000
_cell.length_b   1.000
_cell.length_c   1.000
_cell.angle_alpha   90.00
_cell.angle_beta   90.00
_cell.angle_gamma   90.00
#
_symmetry.space_group_name_H-M   'P 1'
#
loop_
_entity.id
_entity.type
_entity.pdbx_description
1 polymer ?
#
loop_
_entity_poly.entity_id
_entity_poly.type
_entity_poly.pdbx_seq_one_letter_code
_entity_poly.pdbx_strand_id
1 'polypeptide(L)'
;MEDETNRSRTSSVIMPEVKEPLLEEHLVGPFRKTIKITGLDCRVIALAQNNPNLRIKSIITRIVALAVIALIFFRCGMIFKAEGPAMSLTWAESNMFAFMGIHAIACAFCIFGWTKNEFIPLHIARLNKVRALRVKESREMDDYSSVHRKAFIWSAFWFLALLSHAIASAATQKVIISGKPVIAPLYIAMPFLTLLACFIVTHCLIYYFLVHVSLKREIEYFNVELDEAKQEKRLHDPNTLVDFSHRQVELVRLVAKANESLGSYAQVAPMFCFNGCINAVYIASGFTDDLPSIFFAILLFNLFAVLAISFMTLRPASNVQFHLADTARVLMDSEEFEKSVDSEVFKGYQVMINRSLKHNVYIRVLGAIPIYPTAVNLAMFLFPNLGNLLALVKKVLVAHGVQV
;
A
#
# COMPACT_ATOMS: atom_id res chain seq x y z
N MET A 1 39.48 -66.94 -4.37
CA MET A 1 39.18 -66.51 -2.99
C MET A 1 39.78 -65.13 -2.85
N GLU A 2 39.01 -64.13 -3.27
CA GLU A 2 38.15 -63.31 -2.37
C GLU A 2 39.02 -62.16 -1.83
N ASP A 3 38.70 -60.88 -1.95
CA ASP A 3 37.38 -60.30 -2.21
C ASP A 3 37.54 -58.88 -2.78
N GLU A 4 36.70 -58.56 -3.75
CA GLU A 4 36.33 -57.19 -4.11
C GLU A 4 35.63 -56.56 -2.90
N THR A 5 35.90 -55.29 -2.56
CA THR A 5 34.84 -54.47 -1.98
C THR A 5 35.12 -52.97 -2.07
N ASN A 6 34.30 -52.32 -2.88
CA ASN A 6 33.76 -50.97 -2.68
C ASN A 6 34.72 -49.78 -2.65
N ARG A 7 35.19 -49.40 -3.85
CA ARG A 7 35.28 -47.98 -4.20
C ARG A 7 33.96 -47.54 -4.85
N SER A 8 32.90 -47.41 -4.06
CA SER A 8 31.74 -46.61 -4.48
C SER A 8 32.11 -45.13 -4.31
N ARG A 9 32.56 -44.50 -5.41
CA ARG A 9 32.39 -43.06 -5.57
C ARG A 9 30.88 -42.83 -5.63
N THR A 10 30.26 -42.56 -4.49
CA THR A 10 28.98 -41.85 -4.45
C THR A 10 29.24 -40.48 -5.03
N SER A 11 29.01 -40.33 -6.33
CA SER A 11 28.66 -39.04 -6.91
C SER A 11 27.42 -38.58 -6.17
N SER A 12 27.59 -37.80 -5.10
CA SER A 12 26.47 -37.06 -4.52
C SER A 12 26.02 -36.12 -5.61
N VAL A 13 25.00 -36.55 -6.35
CA VAL A 13 24.13 -35.64 -7.08
C VAL A 13 23.61 -34.71 -6.00
N ILE A 14 24.22 -33.53 -5.89
CA ILE A 14 23.70 -32.44 -5.08
C ILE A 14 22.38 -32.12 -5.77
N MET A 15 21.29 -32.72 -5.27
CA MET A 15 19.97 -32.35 -5.71
C MET A 15 19.86 -30.84 -5.50
N PRO A 16 19.50 -30.06 -6.53
CA PRO A 16 19.32 -28.64 -6.35
C PRO A 16 18.35 -28.46 -5.19
N GLU A 17 18.79 -27.73 -4.17
CA GLU A 17 18.00 -27.42 -3.00
C GLU A 17 16.65 -26.89 -3.49
N VAL A 18 15.58 -27.64 -3.24
CA VAL A 18 14.26 -27.32 -3.78
C VAL A 18 13.80 -26.06 -3.06
N LYS A 19 13.96 -24.92 -3.73
CA LYS A 19 13.61 -23.60 -3.21
C LYS A 19 12.18 -23.60 -2.73
N GLU A 20 11.97 -23.41 -1.43
CA GLU A 20 10.63 -23.47 -0.85
C GLU A 20 9.76 -22.31 -1.39
N PRO A 21 8.61 -22.61 -2.01
CA PRO A 21 7.75 -21.58 -2.55
C PRO A 21 7.15 -20.75 -1.42
N LEU A 22 7.14 -19.43 -1.59
CA LEU A 22 6.46 -18.52 -0.69
C LEU A 22 4.96 -18.80 -0.84
N LEU A 23 4.28 -19.07 0.27
CA LEU A 23 2.85 -19.28 0.32
C LEU A 23 2.14 -17.97 0.69
N GLU A 24 0.84 -17.92 0.41
CA GLU A 24 -0.01 -16.79 0.79
C GLU A 24 0.00 -16.52 2.29
N GLU A 25 0.06 -17.59 3.08
CA GLU A 25 0.10 -17.53 4.53
C GLU A 25 1.37 -16.85 5.05
N HIS A 26 2.48 -16.98 4.33
CA HIS A 26 3.74 -16.32 4.69
C HIS A 26 3.70 -14.81 4.36
N LEU A 27 3.16 -14.42 3.20
CA LEU A 27 3.11 -13.00 2.81
C LEU A 27 2.04 -12.23 3.61
N VAL A 28 0.82 -12.76 3.68
CA VAL A 28 -0.34 -12.05 4.25
C VAL A 28 -0.53 -12.35 5.74
N GLY A 29 -0.03 -13.49 6.22
CA GLY A 29 -0.07 -13.85 7.64
C GLY A 29 -1.51 -13.86 8.22
N PRO A 30 -1.73 -13.28 9.41
CA PRO A 30 -3.02 -13.32 10.09
C PRO A 30 -4.13 -12.59 9.31
N PHE A 31 -3.77 -11.63 8.43
CA PHE A 31 -4.71 -10.81 7.69
C PHE A 31 -5.50 -11.57 6.63
N ARG A 32 -5.07 -12.80 6.30
CA ARG A 32 -5.79 -13.71 5.42
C ARG A 32 -7.09 -14.21 6.06
N LYS A 33 -7.13 -14.32 7.40
CA LYS A 33 -8.34 -14.75 8.12
C LYS A 33 -9.27 -13.57 8.41
N THR A 34 -8.70 -12.43 8.79
CA THR A 34 -9.47 -11.26 9.22
C THR A 34 -10.12 -10.50 8.06
N ILE A 35 -9.64 -10.67 6.82
CA ILE A 35 -10.26 -10.02 5.64
C ILE A 35 -11.74 -10.41 5.47
N LYS A 36 -12.15 -11.61 5.92
CA LYS A 36 -13.54 -12.06 5.86
C LYS A 36 -14.50 -11.16 6.66
N ILE A 37 -14.00 -10.49 7.71
CA ILE A 37 -14.77 -9.55 8.53
C ILE A 37 -15.25 -8.35 7.69
N THR A 38 -14.52 -7.99 6.63
CA THR A 38 -14.92 -6.88 5.75
C THR A 38 -16.18 -7.17 4.95
N GLY A 39 -16.56 -8.45 4.79
CA GLY A 39 -17.64 -8.86 3.88
C GLY A 39 -17.31 -8.67 2.39
N LEU A 40 -16.05 -8.31 2.06
CA LEU A 40 -15.58 -8.04 0.70
C LEU A 40 -14.61 -9.11 0.18
N ASP A 41 -14.36 -10.18 0.93
CA ASP A 41 -13.54 -11.31 0.48
C ASP A 41 -14.26 -12.14 -0.59
N CYS A 42 -14.01 -11.80 -1.85
CA CYS A 42 -14.72 -12.35 -3.01
C CYS A 42 -13.98 -13.50 -3.72
N ARG A 43 -13.01 -14.16 -3.06
CA ARG A 43 -12.26 -15.30 -3.64
C ARG A 43 -13.16 -16.44 -4.11
N VAL A 44 -14.28 -16.67 -3.42
CA VAL A 44 -15.27 -17.69 -3.80
C VAL A 44 -15.83 -17.43 -5.20
N ILE A 45 -15.88 -16.16 -5.65
CA ILE A 45 -16.35 -15.81 -6.99
C ILE A 45 -15.37 -16.31 -8.06
N ALA A 46 -14.06 -16.16 -7.83
CA ALA A 46 -13.03 -16.68 -8.72
C ALA A 46 -13.10 -18.22 -8.81
N LEU A 47 -13.16 -18.88 -7.65
CA LEU A 47 -13.21 -20.34 -7.57
C LEU A 47 -14.46 -20.95 -8.20
N ALA A 48 -15.59 -20.22 -8.19
CA ALA A 48 -16.84 -20.67 -8.81
C ALA A 48 -16.80 -20.66 -10.35
N GLN A 49 -15.83 -20.00 -10.99
CA GLN A 49 -15.64 -20.09 -12.44
C GLN A 49 -15.24 -21.51 -12.86
N ASN A 50 -14.43 -22.17 -12.04
CA ASN A 50 -13.92 -23.51 -12.31
C ASN A 50 -14.73 -24.61 -11.61
N ASN A 51 -15.54 -24.28 -10.59
CA ASN A 51 -16.30 -25.24 -9.80
C ASN A 51 -17.81 -24.90 -9.73
N PRO A 52 -18.69 -25.66 -10.42
CA PRO A 52 -20.13 -25.38 -10.46
C PRO A 52 -20.82 -25.47 -9.09
N ASN A 53 -20.29 -26.28 -8.16
CA ASN A 53 -20.81 -26.45 -6.81
C ASN A 53 -20.74 -25.17 -5.95
N LEU A 54 -19.93 -24.18 -6.36
CA LEU A 54 -19.74 -22.93 -5.61
C LEU A 54 -20.59 -21.76 -6.15
N ARG A 55 -21.40 -21.97 -7.20
CA ARG A 55 -22.19 -20.89 -7.84
C ARG A 55 -23.14 -20.17 -6.88
N ILE A 56 -23.89 -20.91 -6.07
CA ILE A 56 -24.83 -20.33 -5.10
C ILE A 56 -24.08 -19.49 -4.05
N LYS A 57 -22.97 -20.02 -3.51
CA LYS A 57 -22.12 -19.31 -2.55
C LYS A 57 -21.50 -18.05 -3.15
N SER A 58 -21.11 -18.08 -4.43
CA SER A 58 -20.60 -16.93 -5.17
C SER A 58 -21.65 -15.82 -5.32
N ILE A 59 -22.89 -16.17 -5.65
CA ILE A 59 -24.01 -15.20 -5.74
C ILE A 59 -24.25 -14.53 -4.38
N ILE A 60 -24.33 -15.32 -3.30
CA ILE A 60 -24.52 -14.78 -1.93
C ILE A 60 -23.37 -13.84 -1.57
N THR A 61 -22.12 -14.25 -1.83
CA THR A 61 -20.93 -13.44 -1.54
C THR A 61 -20.97 -12.10 -2.29
N ARG A 62 -21.42 -12.10 -3.56
CA ARG A 62 -21.57 -10.88 -4.35
C ARG A 62 -22.64 -9.95 -3.78
N ILE A 63 -23.79 -10.49 -3.36
CA ILE A 63 -24.86 -9.70 -2.73
C ILE A 63 -24.37 -9.06 -1.44
N VAL A 64 -23.69 -9.82 -0.58
CA VAL A 64 -23.10 -9.30 0.67
C VAL A 64 -22.10 -8.18 0.38
N ALA A 65 -21.19 -8.37 -0.59
CA ALA A 65 -20.21 -7.35 -0.94
C ALA A 65 -20.87 -6.06 -1.46
N LEU A 66 -21.92 -6.17 -2.29
CA LEU A 66 -22.69 -5.01 -2.76
C LEU A 66 -23.42 -4.30 -1.61
N ALA A 67 -23.99 -5.05 -0.67
CA ALA A 67 -24.62 -4.48 0.52
C ALA A 67 -23.60 -3.72 1.39
N VAL A 68 -22.41 -4.30 1.62
CA VAL A 68 -21.32 -3.63 2.35
C VAL A 68 -20.90 -2.33 1.64
N ILE A 69 -20.68 -2.37 0.33
CA ILE A 69 -20.32 -1.16 -0.45
C ILE A 69 -21.43 -0.10 -0.29
N ALA A 70 -22.69 -0.47 -0.41
CA ALA A 70 -23.82 0.45 -0.23
C ALA A 70 -23.85 1.06 1.19
N LEU A 71 -23.55 0.30 2.23
CA LEU A 71 -23.44 0.80 3.61
C LEU A 71 -22.30 1.82 3.78
N ILE A 72 -21.16 1.61 3.12
CA ILE A 72 -20.03 2.56 3.16
C ILE A 72 -20.36 3.84 2.37
N PHE A 73 -21.06 3.73 1.24
CA PHE A 73 -21.61 4.90 0.53
C PHE A 73 -22.59 5.68 1.39
N PHE A 74 -23.54 4.98 2.04
CA PHE A 74 -24.47 5.59 2.97
C PHE A 74 -23.73 6.35 4.08
N ARG A 75 -22.76 5.71 4.74
CA ARG A 75 -21.91 6.35 5.76
C ARG A 75 -21.26 7.64 5.24
N CYS A 76 -20.64 7.59 4.07
CA CYS A 76 -20.00 8.76 3.46
C CYS A 76 -21.01 9.88 3.17
N GLY A 77 -22.17 9.54 2.60
CA GLY A 77 -23.25 10.51 2.35
C GLY A 77 -23.78 11.18 3.62
N MET A 78 -23.85 10.44 4.74
CA MET A 78 -24.28 11.02 6.02
C MET A 78 -23.27 12.00 6.60
N ILE A 79 -21.96 11.80 6.36
CA ILE A 79 -20.91 12.74 6.76
C ILE A 79 -20.98 14.01 5.91
N PHE A 80 -21.20 13.88 4.59
CA PHE A 80 -21.40 15.03 3.70
C PHE A 80 -22.65 15.85 4.07
N LYS A 81 -23.74 15.20 4.46
CA LYS A 81 -24.95 15.90 4.92
C LYS A 81 -24.78 16.70 6.22
N ALA A 82 -23.70 16.46 6.96
CA ALA A 82 -23.39 17.20 8.16
C ALA A 82 -22.67 18.54 7.86
N GLU A 83 -22.73 19.04 6.63
CA GLU A 83 -22.06 20.28 6.21
C GLU A 83 -22.47 21.52 7.02
N GLY A 84 -21.56 22.48 7.10
CA GLY A 84 -21.77 23.81 7.66
C GLY A 84 -21.32 24.91 6.70
N PRO A 85 -21.44 26.19 7.09
CA PRO A 85 -20.96 27.33 6.30
C PRO A 85 -19.51 27.15 5.86
N ALA A 86 -19.17 27.61 4.65
CA ALA A 86 -17.82 27.49 4.13
C ALA A 86 -16.79 28.07 5.11
N MET A 87 -15.65 27.41 5.26
CA MET A 87 -14.57 27.80 6.18
C MET A 87 -14.93 27.76 7.69
N SER A 88 -16.13 27.32 8.08
CA SER A 88 -16.46 27.02 9.48
C SER A 88 -15.81 25.70 9.97
N LEU A 89 -15.83 25.49 11.30
CA LEU A 89 -15.37 24.23 11.90
C LEU A 89 -16.15 23.03 11.36
N THR A 90 -17.47 23.15 11.26
CA THR A 90 -18.37 22.09 10.77
C THR A 90 -18.07 21.72 9.33
N TRP A 91 -17.80 22.71 8.48
CA TRP A 91 -17.36 22.48 7.11
C TRP A 91 -16.02 21.74 7.05
N ALA A 92 -15.03 22.17 7.84
CA ALA A 92 -13.71 21.55 7.85
C ALA A 92 -13.75 20.11 8.38
N GLU A 93 -14.47 19.88 9.48
CA GLU A 93 -14.64 18.54 10.08
C GLU A 93 -15.39 17.61 9.12
N SER A 94 -16.51 18.08 8.55
CA SER A 94 -17.27 17.30 7.56
C SER A 94 -16.37 16.93 6.37
N ASN A 95 -15.65 17.88 5.78
CA ASN A 95 -14.75 17.60 4.66
C ASN A 95 -13.65 16.60 5.01
N MET A 96 -12.98 16.76 6.15
CA MET A 96 -11.95 15.84 6.61
C MET A 96 -12.48 14.40 6.61
N PHE A 97 -13.59 14.14 7.30
CA PHE A 97 -14.15 12.79 7.41
C PHE A 97 -14.86 12.32 6.14
N ALA A 98 -15.39 13.24 5.33
CA ALA A 98 -16.03 12.92 4.06
C ALA A 98 -15.02 12.42 3.03
N PHE A 99 -13.87 13.09 2.90
CA PHE A 99 -12.78 12.63 2.04
C PHE A 99 -12.20 11.29 2.54
N MET A 100 -12.04 11.11 3.85
CA MET A 100 -11.69 9.80 4.41
C MET A 100 -12.80 8.74 4.19
N GLY A 101 -14.06 9.16 4.10
CA GLY A 101 -15.19 8.32 3.69
C GLY A 101 -15.09 7.87 2.23
N ILE A 102 -14.75 8.78 1.30
CA ILE A 102 -14.52 8.43 -0.10
C ILE A 102 -13.30 7.52 -0.24
N HIS A 103 -12.25 7.75 0.56
CA HIS A 103 -11.10 6.85 0.62
C HIS A 103 -11.51 5.43 1.03
N ALA A 104 -12.40 5.29 2.02
CA ALA A 104 -12.93 3.98 2.42
C ALA A 104 -13.74 3.31 1.30
N ILE A 105 -14.51 4.07 0.50
CA ILE A 105 -15.20 3.57 -0.69
C ILE A 105 -14.19 3.03 -1.72
N ALA A 106 -13.13 3.80 -2.02
CA ALA A 106 -12.08 3.36 -2.93
C ALA A 106 -11.42 2.05 -2.43
N CYS A 107 -11.12 1.97 -1.12
CA CYS A 107 -10.59 0.76 -0.50
C CYS A 107 -11.54 -0.43 -0.64
N ALA A 108 -12.86 -0.22 -0.50
CA ALA A 108 -13.86 -1.27 -0.65
C ALA A 108 -13.85 -1.85 -2.07
N PHE A 109 -13.83 -0.99 -3.10
CA PHE A 109 -13.72 -1.43 -4.49
C PHE A 109 -12.40 -2.15 -4.78
N CYS A 110 -11.29 -1.70 -4.22
CA CYS A 110 -9.99 -2.35 -4.36
C CYS A 110 -9.99 -3.75 -3.74
N ILE A 111 -10.48 -3.93 -2.50
CA ILE A 111 -10.57 -5.25 -1.88
C ILE A 111 -11.47 -6.18 -2.71
N PHE A 112 -12.64 -5.69 -3.11
CA PHE A 112 -13.55 -6.45 -3.95
C PHE A 112 -12.87 -6.90 -5.25
N GLY A 113 -12.21 -5.99 -5.96
CA GLY A 113 -11.51 -6.28 -7.21
C GLY A 113 -10.32 -7.22 -7.03
N TRP A 114 -9.46 -6.98 -6.04
CA TRP A 114 -8.27 -7.78 -5.80
C TRP A 114 -8.61 -9.21 -5.38
N THR A 115 -9.63 -9.40 -4.53
CA THR A 115 -10.03 -10.74 -4.07
C THR A 115 -10.80 -11.51 -5.13
N LYS A 116 -11.67 -10.83 -5.90
CA LYS A 116 -12.40 -11.43 -7.03
C LYS A 116 -11.46 -11.89 -8.15
N ASN A 117 -10.35 -11.17 -8.38
CA ASN A 117 -9.41 -11.47 -9.47
C ASN A 117 -8.16 -12.25 -9.00
N GLU A 118 -8.17 -12.81 -7.79
CA GLU A 118 -7.06 -13.59 -7.23
C GLU A 118 -5.69 -12.89 -7.31
N PHE A 119 -5.69 -11.57 -7.10
CA PHE A 119 -4.50 -10.74 -7.27
C PHE A 119 -3.32 -11.21 -6.42
N ILE A 120 -3.54 -11.52 -5.14
CA ILE A 120 -2.47 -11.93 -4.21
C ILE A 120 -1.86 -13.29 -4.61
N PRO A 121 -2.64 -14.36 -4.85
CA PRO A 121 -2.10 -15.61 -5.39
C PRO A 121 -1.28 -15.42 -6.68
N LEU A 122 -1.79 -14.63 -7.64
CA LEU A 122 -1.09 -14.34 -8.90
C LEU A 122 0.22 -13.57 -8.67
N HIS A 123 0.23 -12.62 -7.75
CA HIS A 123 1.44 -11.89 -7.35
C HIS A 123 2.49 -12.84 -6.76
N ILE A 124 2.08 -13.72 -5.84
CA ILE A 124 2.97 -14.70 -5.19
C ILE A 124 3.55 -15.68 -6.22
N ALA A 125 2.76 -16.17 -7.16
CA ALA A 125 3.25 -17.05 -8.22
C ALA A 125 4.35 -16.38 -9.05
N ARG A 126 4.16 -15.11 -9.41
CA ARG A 126 5.17 -14.32 -10.15
C ARG A 126 6.40 -14.02 -9.27
N LEU A 127 6.20 -13.71 -8.00
CA LEU A 127 7.29 -13.50 -7.05
C LEU A 127 8.13 -14.76 -6.90
N ASN A 128 7.51 -15.93 -6.74
CA ASN A 128 8.23 -17.21 -6.67
C ASN A 128 9.03 -17.51 -7.93
N LYS A 129 8.53 -17.14 -9.12
CA LYS A 129 9.30 -17.23 -10.37
C LYS A 129 10.59 -16.42 -10.30
N VAL A 130 10.54 -15.20 -9.75
CA VAL A 130 11.74 -14.36 -9.57
C VAL A 130 12.65 -14.89 -8.47
N ARG A 131 12.08 -15.37 -7.34
CA ARG A 131 12.84 -16.00 -6.24
C ARG A 131 13.63 -17.22 -6.71
N ALA A 132 13.05 -18.00 -7.63
CA ALA A 132 13.72 -19.14 -8.24
C ALA A 132 15.02 -18.76 -8.98
N LEU A 133 15.14 -17.51 -9.45
CA LEU A 133 16.32 -16.96 -10.13
C LEU A 133 17.38 -16.36 -9.18
N ARG A 134 17.15 -16.38 -7.85
CA ARG A 134 18.16 -15.91 -6.87
C ARG A 134 19.43 -16.73 -6.93
N VAL A 135 20.57 -16.08 -6.69
CA VAL A 135 21.88 -16.75 -6.58
C VAL A 135 22.01 -17.44 -5.23
N LYS A 136 21.59 -16.77 -4.15
CA LYS A 136 21.58 -17.29 -2.77
C LYS A 136 20.15 -17.28 -2.20
N GLU A 137 19.82 -18.30 -1.40
CA GLU A 137 18.57 -18.33 -0.63
C GLU A 137 18.71 -17.50 0.65
N SER A 138 17.68 -16.78 1.06
CA SER A 138 17.66 -16.03 2.33
C SER A 138 16.33 -16.17 3.04
N ARG A 139 16.31 -16.97 4.12
CA ARG A 139 15.13 -17.17 4.97
C ARG A 139 14.71 -15.90 5.69
N GLU A 140 15.66 -15.03 6.06
CA GLU A 140 15.38 -13.77 6.74
C GLU A 140 14.59 -12.79 5.85
N MET A 141 14.94 -12.73 4.56
CA MET A 141 14.25 -11.86 3.60
C MET A 141 12.80 -12.32 3.34
N ASP A 142 12.56 -13.62 3.45
CA ASP A 142 11.26 -14.24 3.23
C ASP A 142 10.38 -14.28 4.51
N ASP A 143 10.90 -13.87 5.68
CA ASP A 143 10.12 -13.72 6.89
C ASP A 143 9.42 -12.34 6.96
N TYR A 144 8.08 -12.36 6.98
CA TYR A 144 7.23 -11.17 7.06
C TYR A 144 6.70 -10.90 8.49
N SER A 145 7.05 -11.72 9.49
CA SER A 145 6.48 -11.63 10.85
C SER A 145 6.67 -10.26 11.50
N SER A 146 7.86 -9.68 11.37
CA SER A 146 8.15 -8.31 11.87
C SER A 146 7.29 -7.24 11.16
N VAL A 147 7.03 -7.43 9.87
CA VAL A 147 6.20 -6.54 9.05
C VAL A 147 4.73 -6.66 9.47
N HIS A 148 4.24 -7.88 9.72
CA HIS A 148 2.89 -8.10 10.22
C HIS A 148 2.66 -7.45 11.58
N ARG A 149 3.63 -7.55 12.50
CA ARG A 149 3.55 -6.89 13.82
C ARG A 149 3.46 -5.37 13.68
N LYS A 150 4.28 -4.76 12.82
CA LYS A 150 4.22 -3.31 12.55
C LYS A 150 2.86 -2.91 11.95
N ALA A 151 2.35 -3.69 11.00
CA ALA A 151 1.04 -3.45 10.40
C ALA A 151 -0.10 -3.55 11.43
N PHE A 152 -0.02 -4.50 12.36
CA PHE A 152 -1.00 -4.65 13.44
C PHE A 152 -1.01 -3.43 14.39
N ILE A 153 0.16 -2.97 14.83
CA ILE A 153 0.28 -1.78 15.71
C ILE A 153 -0.31 -0.54 15.01
N TRP A 154 0.02 -0.35 13.72
CA TRP A 154 -0.54 0.73 12.93
C TRP A 154 -2.07 0.65 12.79
N SER A 155 -2.59 -0.56 12.63
CA SER A 155 -4.04 -0.79 12.57
C SER A 155 -4.72 -0.41 13.88
N ALA A 156 -4.14 -0.77 15.03
CA ALA A 156 -4.69 -0.39 16.33
C ALA A 156 -4.76 1.13 16.51
N PHE A 157 -3.70 1.84 16.10
CA PHE A 157 -3.68 3.31 16.11
C PHE A 157 -4.79 3.92 15.24
N TRP A 158 -4.93 3.43 14.01
CA TRP A 158 -5.98 3.86 13.08
C TRP A 158 -7.39 3.64 13.64
N PHE A 159 -7.63 2.47 14.22
CA PHE A 159 -8.91 2.13 14.84
C PHE A 159 -9.24 3.07 15.99
N LEU A 160 -8.28 3.30 16.89
CA LEU A 160 -8.47 4.20 18.03
C LEU A 160 -8.80 5.62 17.56
N ALA A 161 -8.14 6.10 16.50
CA ALA A 161 -8.34 7.45 15.99
C ALA A 161 -9.75 7.66 15.44
N LEU A 162 -10.19 6.80 14.52
CA LEU A 162 -11.50 6.97 13.90
C LEU A 162 -12.65 6.59 14.84
N LEU A 163 -12.49 5.56 15.68
CA LEU A 163 -13.55 5.14 16.59
C LEU A 163 -13.73 6.13 17.73
N SER A 164 -12.67 6.75 18.26
CA SER A 164 -12.82 7.77 19.30
C SER A 164 -13.67 8.94 18.82
N HIS A 165 -13.47 9.39 17.57
CA HIS A 165 -14.31 10.40 16.94
C HIS A 165 -15.77 9.96 16.77
N ALA A 166 -15.99 8.75 16.23
CA ALA A 166 -17.34 8.25 15.99
C ALA A 166 -18.12 8.04 17.30
N ILE A 167 -17.46 7.54 18.34
CA ILE A 167 -18.05 7.34 19.67
C ILE A 167 -18.35 8.69 20.34
N ALA A 168 -17.43 9.66 20.28
CA ALA A 168 -17.65 11.00 20.83
C ALA A 168 -18.81 11.73 20.13
N SER A 169 -18.89 11.59 18.80
CA SER A 169 -20.01 12.11 18.01
C SER A 169 -21.33 11.45 18.41
N ALA A 170 -21.36 10.13 18.55
CA ALA A 170 -22.55 9.39 18.97
C ALA A 170 -23.00 9.74 20.40
N ALA A 171 -22.06 9.94 21.33
CA ALA A 171 -22.34 10.34 22.71
C ALA A 171 -23.01 11.71 22.80
N THR A 172 -22.77 12.58 21.81
CA THR A 172 -23.41 13.90 21.68
C THR A 172 -24.62 13.89 20.74
N GLN A 173 -25.11 12.70 20.34
CA GLN A 173 -26.24 12.49 19.42
C GLN A 173 -26.03 13.08 18.02
N LYS A 174 -24.78 13.12 17.54
CA LYS A 174 -24.38 13.72 16.26
C LYS A 174 -23.64 12.73 15.37
N VAL A 175 -23.54 13.08 14.08
CA VAL A 175 -22.71 12.34 13.09
C VAL A 175 -21.25 12.82 13.12
N ILE A 176 -21.04 14.12 13.31
CA ILE A 176 -19.74 14.77 13.52
C ILE A 176 -19.85 15.68 14.76
N ILE A 177 -18.74 15.97 15.43
CA ILE A 177 -18.74 16.63 16.75
C ILE A 177 -19.34 18.04 16.68
N SER A 178 -18.92 18.83 15.70
CA SER A 178 -19.40 20.19 15.46
C SER A 178 -20.75 20.26 14.73
N GLY A 179 -21.33 19.11 14.40
CA GLY A 179 -22.59 19.02 13.66
C GLY A 179 -23.83 19.28 14.51
N LYS A 180 -24.99 19.21 13.86
CA LYS A 180 -26.30 19.25 14.52
C LYS A 180 -26.70 17.86 15.02
N PRO A 181 -27.49 17.78 16.11
CA PRO A 181 -28.05 16.50 16.57
C PRO A 181 -28.91 15.84 15.49
N VAL A 182 -28.93 14.52 15.50
CA VAL A 182 -29.65 13.69 14.53
C VAL A 182 -30.54 12.66 15.23
N ILE A 183 -31.42 12.03 14.47
CA ILE A 183 -32.31 10.97 14.98
C ILE A 183 -31.52 9.76 15.51
N ALA A 184 -32.08 9.08 16.52
CA ALA A 184 -31.43 7.98 17.24
C ALA A 184 -30.85 6.86 16.37
N PRO A 185 -31.56 6.33 15.36
CA PRO A 185 -31.01 5.27 14.53
C PRO A 185 -29.69 5.67 13.84
N LEU A 186 -29.53 6.95 13.50
CA LEU A 186 -28.38 7.43 12.75
C LEU A 186 -27.13 7.53 13.62
N TYR A 187 -27.20 8.22 14.76
CA TYR A 187 -26.02 8.36 15.62
C TYR A 187 -25.61 7.01 16.26
N ILE A 188 -26.56 6.08 16.45
CA ILE A 188 -26.26 4.71 16.92
C ILE A 188 -25.56 3.89 15.82
N ALA A 189 -25.97 4.02 14.55
CA ALA A 189 -25.38 3.26 13.46
C ALA A 189 -23.95 3.72 13.08
N MET A 190 -23.63 5.00 13.23
CA MET A 190 -22.36 5.59 12.77
C MET A 190 -21.08 4.95 13.36
N PRO A 191 -20.99 4.62 14.66
CA PRO A 191 -19.86 3.87 15.21
C PRO A 191 -19.66 2.51 14.55
N PHE A 192 -20.73 1.74 14.30
CA PHE A 192 -20.63 0.42 13.66
C PHE A 192 -20.22 0.51 12.19
N LEU A 193 -20.78 1.48 11.46
CA LEU A 193 -20.38 1.75 10.08
C LEU A 193 -18.92 2.24 10.00
N THR A 194 -18.47 3.00 11.00
CA THR A 194 -17.07 3.43 11.09
C THR A 194 -16.15 2.28 11.44
N LEU A 195 -16.54 1.37 12.33
CA LEU A 195 -15.79 0.14 12.60
C LEU A 195 -15.61 -0.70 11.34
N LEU A 196 -16.68 -0.89 10.56
CA LEU A 196 -16.61 -1.59 9.29
C LEU A 196 -15.67 -0.88 8.29
N ALA A 197 -15.77 0.45 8.18
CA ALA A 197 -14.86 1.24 7.36
C ALA A 197 -13.40 1.10 7.80
N CYS A 198 -13.12 1.06 9.11
CA CYS A 198 -11.79 0.82 9.65
C CYS A 198 -11.24 -0.53 9.19
N PHE A 199 -12.03 -1.60 9.28
CA PHE A 199 -11.62 -2.92 8.76
C PHE A 199 -11.30 -2.87 7.27
N ILE A 200 -12.14 -2.22 6.46
CA ILE A 200 -11.95 -2.12 5.01
C ILE A 200 -10.66 -1.35 4.67
N VAL A 201 -10.47 -0.15 5.23
CA VAL A 201 -9.30 0.69 4.95
C VAL A 201 -8.02 -0.02 5.40
N THR A 202 -8.02 -0.59 6.60
CA THR A 202 -6.87 -1.33 7.13
C THR A 202 -6.47 -2.51 6.26
N HIS A 203 -7.41 -3.37 5.86
CA HIS A 203 -7.07 -4.52 5.02
C HIS A 203 -6.56 -4.11 3.64
N CYS A 204 -7.18 -3.09 3.03
CA CYS A 204 -6.74 -2.56 1.74
C CYS A 204 -5.30 -2.03 1.83
N LEU A 205 -5.00 -1.23 2.85
CA LEU A 205 -3.68 -0.64 3.05
C LEU A 205 -2.63 -1.72 3.37
N ILE A 206 -2.98 -2.72 4.19
CA ILE A 206 -2.06 -3.83 4.51
C ILE A 206 -1.70 -4.63 3.26
N TYR A 207 -2.69 -4.99 2.43
CA TYR A 207 -2.43 -5.75 1.21
C TYR A 207 -1.56 -4.94 0.24
N TYR A 208 -1.91 -3.66 0.06
CA TYR A 208 -1.11 -2.72 -0.73
C TYR A 208 0.34 -2.63 -0.21
N PHE A 209 0.51 -2.48 1.11
CA PHE A 209 1.80 -2.34 1.76
C PHE A 209 2.65 -3.61 1.64
N LEU A 210 2.09 -4.79 1.94
CA LEU A 210 2.80 -6.06 1.91
C LEU A 210 3.30 -6.42 0.50
N VAL A 211 2.49 -6.15 -0.53
CA VAL A 211 2.92 -6.36 -1.92
C VAL A 211 4.11 -5.46 -2.24
N HIS A 212 4.05 -4.16 -1.93
CA HIS A 212 5.19 -3.27 -2.15
C HIS A 212 6.43 -3.63 -1.33
N VAL A 213 6.26 -4.09 -0.09
CA VAL A 213 7.38 -4.58 0.73
C VAL A 213 8.02 -5.80 0.09
N SER A 214 7.23 -6.74 -0.44
CA SER A 214 7.76 -7.93 -1.14
C SER A 214 8.57 -7.55 -2.39
N LEU A 215 8.06 -6.59 -3.18
CA LEU A 215 8.77 -6.05 -4.35
C LEU A 215 10.08 -5.38 -3.92
N LYS A 216 10.01 -4.48 -2.93
CA LYS A 216 11.15 -3.73 -2.41
C LYS A 216 12.26 -4.66 -1.94
N ARG A 217 11.91 -5.65 -1.10
CA ARG A 217 12.86 -6.64 -0.59
C ARG A 217 13.54 -7.43 -1.70
N GLU A 218 12.79 -7.86 -2.70
CA GLU A 218 13.36 -8.65 -3.79
C GLU A 218 14.30 -7.81 -4.68
N ILE A 219 13.96 -6.55 -4.96
CA ILE A 219 14.81 -5.65 -5.77
C ILE A 219 16.07 -5.26 -4.97
N GLU A 220 15.91 -4.95 -3.69
CA GLU A 220 17.02 -4.65 -2.79
C GLU A 220 17.98 -5.84 -2.71
N TYR A 221 17.45 -7.06 -2.59
CA TYR A 221 18.26 -8.28 -2.59
C TYR A 221 18.98 -8.51 -3.91
N PHE A 222 18.30 -8.29 -5.04
CA PHE A 222 18.93 -8.33 -6.36
C PHE A 222 20.10 -7.33 -6.48
N ASN A 223 19.94 -6.10 -5.99
CA ASN A 223 21.01 -5.10 -6.01
C ASN A 223 22.20 -5.51 -5.15
N VAL A 224 21.97 -6.13 -3.99
CA VAL A 224 23.05 -6.66 -3.13
C VAL A 224 23.80 -7.79 -3.84
N GLU A 225 23.09 -8.77 -4.41
CA GLU A 225 23.74 -9.87 -5.14
C GLU A 225 24.50 -9.39 -6.38
N LEU A 226 23.98 -8.37 -7.07
CA LEU A 226 24.64 -7.75 -8.21
C LEU A 226 25.92 -6.99 -7.80
N ASP A 227 25.87 -6.27 -6.68
CA ASP A 227 27.05 -5.57 -6.14
C ASP A 227 28.12 -6.55 -5.63
N GLU A 228 27.72 -7.64 -4.97
CA GLU A 228 28.61 -8.74 -4.59
C GLU A 228 29.27 -9.38 -5.83
N ALA A 229 28.47 -9.71 -6.85
CA ALA A 229 29.00 -10.32 -8.08
C ALA A 229 29.99 -9.39 -8.82
N LYS A 230 29.73 -8.07 -8.78
CA LYS A 230 30.65 -7.05 -9.29
C LYS A 230 31.96 -7.03 -8.49
N GLN A 231 31.90 -6.99 -7.16
CA GLN A 231 33.09 -6.98 -6.31
C GLN A 231 33.96 -8.24 -6.50
N GLU A 232 33.31 -9.39 -6.73
CA GLU A 232 33.94 -10.68 -7.00
C GLU A 232 34.40 -10.84 -8.47
N LYS A 233 34.17 -9.84 -9.34
CA LYS A 233 34.49 -9.86 -10.78
C LYS A 233 33.89 -11.04 -11.55
N ARG A 234 32.70 -11.48 -11.14
CA ARG A 234 31.97 -12.59 -11.78
C ARG A 234 31.16 -12.14 -12.99
N LEU A 235 31.01 -10.83 -13.21
CA LEU A 235 30.15 -10.30 -14.28
C LEU A 235 30.82 -10.30 -15.66
N HIS A 236 32.13 -10.56 -15.74
CA HIS A 236 32.82 -10.88 -17.00
C HIS A 236 32.35 -12.19 -17.63
N ASP A 237 31.82 -13.14 -16.86
CA ASP A 237 31.25 -14.36 -17.42
C ASP A 237 29.93 -14.04 -18.14
N PRO A 238 29.83 -14.29 -19.46
CA PRO A 238 28.62 -13.97 -20.23
C PRO A 238 27.37 -14.67 -19.68
N ASN A 239 27.50 -15.89 -19.18
CA ASN A 239 26.36 -16.64 -18.65
C ASN A 239 25.83 -16.00 -17.36
N THR A 240 26.71 -15.67 -16.43
CA THR A 240 26.36 -14.96 -15.19
C THR A 240 25.68 -13.62 -15.48
N LEU A 241 26.21 -12.83 -16.43
CA LEU A 241 25.59 -11.55 -16.81
C LEU A 241 24.21 -11.73 -17.44
N VAL A 242 24.03 -12.75 -18.30
CA VAL A 242 22.74 -13.07 -18.91
C VAL A 242 21.71 -13.47 -17.84
N ASP A 243 22.09 -14.25 -16.84
CA ASP A 243 21.21 -14.64 -15.73
C ASP A 243 20.74 -13.43 -14.91
N PHE A 244 21.66 -12.52 -14.55
CA PHE A 244 21.31 -11.26 -13.90
C PHE A 244 20.42 -10.38 -14.79
N SER A 245 20.72 -10.28 -16.09
CA SER A 245 19.91 -9.53 -17.04
C SER A 245 18.50 -10.10 -17.19
N HIS A 246 18.35 -11.42 -17.23
CA HIS A 246 17.07 -12.10 -17.29
C HIS A 246 16.25 -11.86 -16.02
N ARG A 247 16.86 -12.01 -14.84
CA ARG A 247 16.18 -11.73 -13.56
C ARG A 247 15.75 -10.28 -13.45
N GLN A 248 16.56 -9.34 -13.91
CA GLN A 248 16.19 -7.92 -13.95
C GLN A 248 14.95 -7.65 -14.82
N VAL A 249 14.82 -8.31 -15.99
CA VAL A 249 13.59 -8.23 -16.81
C VAL A 249 12.38 -8.72 -16.02
N GLU A 250 12.51 -9.88 -15.39
CA GLU A 250 11.40 -10.49 -14.64
C GLU A 250 11.01 -9.65 -13.42
N LEU A 251 11.97 -8.99 -12.76
CA LEU A 251 11.71 -8.00 -11.70
C LEU A 251 10.89 -6.81 -12.19
N VAL A 252 11.30 -6.20 -13.30
CA VAL A 252 10.58 -5.06 -13.89
C VAL A 252 9.17 -5.49 -14.32
N ARG A 253 9.02 -6.69 -14.90
CA ARG A 253 7.71 -7.25 -15.25
C ARG A 253 6.84 -7.51 -14.03
N LEU A 254 7.42 -8.04 -12.95
CA LEU A 254 6.72 -8.27 -11.68
C LEU A 254 6.18 -6.95 -11.13
N VAL A 255 7.01 -5.89 -11.08
CA VAL A 255 6.60 -4.56 -10.63
C VAL A 255 5.50 -3.99 -11.53
N ALA A 256 5.66 -4.06 -12.86
CA ALA A 256 4.66 -3.58 -13.80
C ALA A 256 3.29 -4.22 -13.56
N LYS A 257 3.26 -5.55 -13.41
CA LYS A 257 2.02 -6.31 -13.18
C LYS A 257 1.40 -6.07 -11.80
N ALA A 258 2.21 -5.88 -10.77
CA ALA A 258 1.71 -5.47 -9.46
C ALA A 258 1.08 -4.06 -9.54
N ASN A 259 1.73 -3.14 -10.23
CA ASN A 259 1.30 -1.75 -10.37
C ASN A 259 0.03 -1.60 -11.22
N GLU A 260 -0.21 -2.46 -12.21
CA GLU A 260 -1.49 -2.53 -12.94
C GLU A 260 -2.68 -2.75 -11.99
N SER A 261 -2.52 -3.62 -10.98
CA SER A 261 -3.60 -3.94 -10.03
C SER A 261 -3.68 -2.92 -8.88
N LEU A 262 -2.53 -2.52 -8.32
CA LEU A 262 -2.44 -1.59 -7.19
C LEU A 262 -2.67 -0.14 -7.60
N GLY A 263 -2.53 0.17 -8.90
CA GLY A 263 -2.84 1.48 -9.46
C GLY A 263 -4.29 1.91 -9.21
N SER A 264 -5.24 0.96 -9.20
CA SER A 264 -6.65 1.23 -8.88
C SER A 264 -6.84 1.93 -7.52
N TYR A 265 -5.98 1.64 -6.54
CA TYR A 265 -5.97 2.29 -5.24
C TYR A 265 -5.15 3.59 -5.29
N ALA A 266 -3.87 3.48 -5.67
CA ALA A 266 -2.91 4.56 -5.54
C ALA A 266 -3.12 5.74 -6.51
N GLN A 267 -3.93 5.57 -7.56
CA GLN A 267 -4.33 6.67 -8.44
C GLN A 267 -5.21 7.71 -7.74
N VAL A 268 -6.08 7.29 -6.82
CA VAL A 268 -7.10 8.17 -6.21
C VAL A 268 -6.92 8.34 -4.71
N ALA A 269 -6.43 7.31 -4.00
CA ALA A 269 -6.33 7.33 -2.55
C ALA A 269 -5.49 8.49 -1.99
N PRO A 270 -4.32 8.84 -2.55
CA PRO A 270 -3.53 9.98 -2.06
C PRO A 270 -4.31 11.30 -2.07
N MET A 271 -5.12 11.55 -3.10
CA MET A 271 -5.89 12.79 -3.21
C MET A 271 -6.89 12.96 -2.06
N PHE A 272 -7.58 11.88 -1.70
CA PHE A 272 -8.52 11.90 -0.58
C PHE A 272 -7.79 12.07 0.75
N CYS A 273 -6.64 11.41 0.92
CA CYS A 273 -5.83 11.56 2.13
C CYS A 273 -5.25 12.97 2.27
N PHE A 274 -4.81 13.59 1.17
CA PHE A 274 -4.32 14.98 1.16
C PHE A 274 -5.42 15.98 1.51
N ASN A 275 -6.62 15.84 0.94
CA ASN A 275 -7.74 16.69 1.33
C ASN A 275 -8.14 16.49 2.79
N GLY A 276 -8.11 15.26 3.30
CA GLY A 276 -8.25 14.97 4.72
C GLY A 276 -7.20 15.69 5.57
N CYS A 277 -5.92 15.62 5.18
CA CYS A 277 -4.81 16.30 5.84
C CYS A 277 -4.98 17.82 5.87
N ILE A 278 -5.33 18.45 4.73
CA ILE A 278 -5.53 19.90 4.62
C ILE A 278 -6.57 20.36 5.65
N ASN A 279 -7.74 19.70 5.66
CA ASN A 279 -8.83 20.04 6.57
C ASN A 279 -8.45 19.76 8.04
N ALA A 280 -7.75 18.66 8.32
CA ALA A 280 -7.29 18.33 9.67
C ALA A 280 -6.31 19.38 10.22
N VAL A 281 -5.35 19.85 9.41
CA VAL A 281 -4.42 20.92 9.80
C VAL A 281 -5.14 22.26 9.94
N TYR A 282 -6.10 22.55 9.05
CA TYR A 282 -6.92 23.75 9.14
C TYR A 282 -7.72 23.79 10.46
N ILE A 283 -8.32 22.68 10.87
CA ILE A 283 -8.97 22.54 12.19
C ILE A 283 -7.98 22.81 13.31
N ALA A 284 -6.84 22.10 13.30
CA ALA A 284 -5.84 22.18 14.36
C ALA A 284 -5.28 23.61 14.54
N SER A 285 -5.13 24.36 13.44
CA SER A 285 -4.49 25.69 13.43
C SER A 285 -5.48 26.85 13.51
N GLY A 286 -6.72 26.64 13.09
CA GLY A 286 -7.73 27.68 12.93
C GLY A 286 -8.80 27.72 14.02
N PHE A 287 -8.94 26.67 14.84
CA PHE A 287 -10.05 26.47 15.78
C PHE A 287 -9.61 25.94 17.14
N THR A 288 -8.35 26.16 17.53
CA THR A 288 -7.81 25.70 18.82
C THR A 288 -8.60 26.26 20.00
N ASP A 289 -9.02 27.52 19.92
CA ASP A 289 -9.73 28.23 21.00
C ASP A 289 -11.25 27.98 20.96
N ASP A 290 -11.78 27.44 19.86
CA ASP A 290 -13.22 27.27 19.61
C ASP A 290 -13.75 25.90 20.11
N LEU A 291 -12.86 25.00 20.56
CA LEU A 291 -13.17 23.60 20.84
C LEU A 291 -12.86 23.21 22.29
N PRO A 292 -13.74 22.43 22.96
CA PRO A 292 -13.38 21.75 24.20
C PRO A 292 -12.14 20.88 24.03
N SER A 293 -11.27 20.86 25.04
CA SER A 293 -9.95 20.21 24.98
C SER A 293 -10.00 18.73 24.59
N ILE A 294 -11.04 18.01 25.02
CA ILE A 294 -11.24 16.59 24.67
C ILE A 294 -11.50 16.42 23.17
N PHE A 295 -12.37 17.25 22.58
CA PHE A 295 -12.67 17.18 21.16
C PHE A 295 -11.50 17.64 20.30
N PHE A 296 -10.77 18.66 20.75
CA PHE A 296 -9.52 19.06 20.12
C PHE A 296 -8.50 17.92 20.10
N ALA A 297 -8.31 17.22 21.25
CA ALA A 297 -7.41 16.08 21.33
C ALA A 297 -7.80 14.93 20.38
N ILE A 298 -9.10 14.63 20.27
CA ILE A 298 -9.60 13.62 19.31
C ILE A 298 -9.28 14.02 17.87
N LEU A 299 -9.56 15.27 17.49
CA LEU A 299 -9.32 15.75 16.12
C LEU A 299 -7.82 15.81 15.79
N LEU A 300 -6.98 16.19 16.76
CA LEU A 300 -5.52 16.14 16.62
C LEU A 300 -5.01 14.71 16.46
N PHE A 301 -5.58 13.76 17.20
CA PHE A 301 -5.24 12.35 17.05
C PHE A 301 -5.64 11.82 15.67
N ASN A 302 -6.78 12.26 15.13
CA ASN A 302 -7.20 11.96 13.77
C ASN A 302 -6.28 12.60 12.71
N LEU A 303 -5.75 13.82 12.93
CA LEU A 303 -4.75 14.42 12.04
C LEU A 303 -3.53 13.51 11.85
N PHE A 304 -2.95 13.01 12.94
CA PHE A 304 -1.82 12.08 12.87
C PHE A 304 -2.17 10.79 12.14
N ALA A 305 -3.40 10.29 12.30
CA ALA A 305 -3.88 9.13 11.59
C ALA A 305 -3.98 9.34 10.07
N VAL A 306 -4.49 10.49 9.62
CA VAL A 306 -4.57 10.81 8.19
C VAL A 306 -3.19 11.05 7.58
N LEU A 307 -2.29 11.73 8.30
CA LEU A 307 -0.88 11.91 7.86
C LEU A 307 -0.18 10.57 7.68
N ALA A 308 -0.39 9.65 8.63
CA ALA A 308 0.20 8.34 8.57
C ALA A 308 -0.35 7.48 7.44
N ILE A 309 -1.66 7.50 7.19
CA ILE A 309 -2.22 6.82 6.01
C ILE A 309 -1.62 7.41 4.74
N SER A 310 -1.55 8.74 4.62
CA SER A 310 -0.93 9.40 3.46
C SER A 310 0.50 8.90 3.23
N PHE A 311 1.29 8.82 4.30
CA PHE A 311 2.64 8.28 4.25
C PHE A 311 2.68 6.80 3.84
N MET A 312 1.84 5.95 4.44
CA MET A 312 1.77 4.52 4.16
C MET A 312 1.21 4.21 2.75
N THR A 313 0.43 5.10 2.15
CA THR A 313 -0.01 5.00 0.77
C THR A 313 1.12 5.34 -0.21
N LEU A 314 1.97 6.33 0.09
CA LEU A 314 2.97 6.84 -0.87
C LEU A 314 4.34 6.19 -0.72
N ARG A 315 4.81 6.01 0.52
CA ARG A 315 6.19 5.58 0.80
C ARG A 315 6.52 4.19 0.25
N PRO A 316 5.65 3.16 0.34
CA PRO A 316 5.97 1.83 -0.16
C PRO A 316 6.20 1.82 -1.68
N ALA A 317 5.32 2.44 -2.45
CA ALA A 317 5.49 2.59 -3.90
C ALA A 317 6.75 3.38 -4.24
N SER A 318 7.01 4.47 -3.52
CA SER A 318 8.22 5.27 -3.69
C SER A 318 9.50 4.49 -3.41
N ASN A 319 9.52 3.62 -2.40
CA ASN A 319 10.70 2.82 -2.08
C ASN A 319 10.99 1.79 -3.19
N VAL A 320 9.96 1.19 -3.79
CA VAL A 320 10.14 0.28 -4.94
C VAL A 320 10.82 1.01 -6.10
N GLN A 321 10.39 2.24 -6.41
CA GLN A 321 11.02 3.03 -7.48
C GLN A 321 12.46 3.45 -7.13
N PHE A 322 12.72 3.77 -5.86
CA PHE A 322 14.08 4.06 -5.40
C PHE A 322 15.03 2.89 -5.66
N HIS A 323 14.67 1.67 -5.24
CA HIS A 323 15.55 0.51 -5.41
C HIS A 323 15.66 0.05 -6.87
N LEU A 324 14.63 0.23 -7.70
CA LEU A 324 14.75 0.01 -9.15
C LEU A 324 15.75 0.97 -9.81
N ALA A 325 15.71 2.25 -9.43
CA ALA A 325 16.65 3.24 -9.93
C ALA A 325 18.08 2.99 -9.39
N ASP A 326 18.20 2.52 -8.15
CA ASP A 326 19.47 2.18 -7.51
C ASP A 326 20.23 1.05 -8.25
N THR A 327 19.51 0.16 -8.94
CA THR A 327 20.14 -0.82 -9.85
C THR A 327 21.03 -0.16 -10.90
N ALA A 328 20.62 1.00 -11.45
CA ALA A 328 21.44 1.73 -12.40
C ALA A 328 22.73 2.24 -11.75
N ARG A 329 22.66 2.71 -10.50
CA ARG A 329 23.83 3.17 -9.76
C ARG A 329 24.83 2.04 -9.54
N VAL A 330 24.37 0.88 -9.06
CA VAL A 330 25.23 -0.30 -8.86
C VAL A 330 25.97 -0.70 -10.14
N LEU A 331 25.28 -0.63 -11.29
CA LEU A 331 25.85 -0.94 -12.61
C LEU A 331 26.82 0.14 -13.10
N MET A 332 26.48 1.43 -12.96
CA MET A 332 27.32 2.54 -13.43
C MET A 332 28.60 2.70 -12.60
N ASP A 333 28.57 2.36 -11.30
CA ASP A 333 29.74 2.36 -10.42
C ASP A 333 30.69 1.17 -10.69
N SER A 334 30.60 0.51 -11.85
CA SER A 334 31.40 -0.65 -12.20
C SER A 334 32.47 -0.31 -13.24
N GLU A 335 33.73 -0.25 -12.80
CA GLU A 335 34.91 -0.15 -13.67
C GLU A 335 35.18 -1.45 -14.46
N GLU A 336 34.51 -2.56 -14.09
CA GLU A 336 34.71 -3.90 -14.67
C GLU A 336 34.37 -3.92 -16.17
N PHE A 337 33.37 -3.15 -16.58
CA PHE A 337 32.88 -3.14 -17.96
C PHE A 337 33.61 -2.14 -18.86
N GLU A 338 34.33 -1.16 -18.31
CA GLU A 338 35.09 -0.16 -19.09
C GLU A 338 36.28 -0.78 -19.82
N LYS A 339 36.84 -1.87 -19.29
CA LYS A 339 38.01 -2.58 -19.83
C LYS A 339 37.63 -3.88 -20.55
N SER A 340 36.34 -4.17 -20.72
CA SER A 340 35.87 -5.41 -21.35
C SER A 340 36.20 -5.43 -22.84
N VAL A 341 36.96 -6.43 -23.29
CA VAL A 341 37.25 -6.69 -24.71
C VAL A 341 36.09 -7.41 -25.40
N ASP A 342 35.23 -8.07 -24.61
CA ASP A 342 34.08 -8.82 -25.12
C ASP A 342 32.89 -7.88 -25.41
N SER A 343 32.53 -7.80 -26.69
CA SER A 343 31.41 -6.99 -27.17
C SER A 343 30.05 -7.51 -26.68
N GLU A 344 29.89 -8.80 -26.40
CA GLU A 344 28.63 -9.38 -25.94
C GLU A 344 28.36 -9.03 -24.47
N VAL A 345 29.38 -9.12 -23.63
CA VAL A 345 29.34 -8.68 -22.23
C VAL A 345 29.01 -7.19 -22.15
N PHE A 346 29.68 -6.36 -22.96
CA PHE A 346 29.42 -4.92 -22.99
C PHE A 346 27.99 -4.58 -23.46
N LYS A 347 27.47 -5.28 -24.48
CA LYS A 347 26.07 -5.12 -24.94
C LYS A 347 25.08 -5.53 -23.86
N GLY A 348 25.30 -6.66 -23.17
CA GLY A 348 24.46 -7.14 -22.08
C GLY A 348 24.37 -6.11 -20.95
N TYR A 349 25.52 -5.57 -20.55
CA TYR A 349 25.63 -4.49 -19.56
C TYR A 349 24.87 -3.22 -19.99
N GLN A 350 25.08 -2.75 -21.23
CA GLN A 350 24.35 -1.59 -21.76
C GLN A 350 22.84 -1.80 -21.76
N VAL A 351 22.36 -3.01 -22.06
CA VAL A 351 20.93 -3.35 -22.01
C VAL A 351 20.41 -3.23 -20.58
N MET A 352 21.14 -3.74 -19.58
CA MET A 352 20.73 -3.66 -18.17
C MET A 352 20.68 -2.22 -17.65
N ILE A 353 21.66 -1.38 -18.03
CA ILE A 353 21.66 0.06 -17.68
C ILE A 353 20.50 0.76 -18.36
N ASN A 354 20.34 0.61 -19.68
CA ASN A 354 19.25 1.27 -20.41
C ASN A 354 17.89 0.90 -19.83
N ARG A 355 17.69 -0.36 -19.44
CA ARG A 355 16.46 -0.83 -18.80
C ARG A 355 16.22 -0.17 -17.44
N SER A 356 17.27 -0.04 -16.62
CA SER A 356 17.17 0.61 -15.30
C SER A 356 16.88 2.10 -15.41
N LEU A 357 17.49 2.80 -16.37
CA LEU A 357 17.31 4.25 -16.55
C LEU A 357 15.99 4.62 -17.24
N LYS A 358 15.49 3.77 -18.16
CA LYS A 358 14.34 4.10 -19.03
C LYS A 358 13.05 3.38 -18.66
N HIS A 359 12.98 2.67 -17.53
CA HIS A 359 11.74 2.01 -17.12
C HIS A 359 10.63 3.02 -16.83
N ASN A 360 9.39 2.71 -17.24
CA ASN A 360 8.20 3.54 -16.97
C ASN A 360 7.18 2.78 -16.08
N VAL A 361 7.66 1.98 -15.14
CA VAL A 361 6.82 1.18 -14.24
C VAL A 361 6.32 1.95 -13.01
N TYR A 362 6.18 3.27 -13.13
CA TYR A 362 5.69 4.12 -12.05
C TYR A 362 4.18 3.95 -11.84
N ILE A 363 3.76 3.87 -10.58
CA ILE A 363 2.38 4.20 -10.23
C ILE A 363 2.25 5.72 -10.31
N ARG A 364 1.15 6.20 -10.93
CA ARG A 364 0.87 7.63 -11.07
C ARG A 364 -0.40 8.01 -10.33
N VAL A 365 -0.34 9.05 -9.50
CA VAL A 365 -1.50 9.70 -8.88
C VAL A 365 -2.26 10.46 -9.96
N LEU A 366 -3.58 10.24 -10.05
CA LEU A 366 -4.46 10.76 -11.10
C LEU A 366 -3.99 10.48 -12.53
N GLY A 367 -3.18 9.44 -12.73
CA GLY A 367 -2.58 9.11 -14.03
C GLY A 367 -1.46 10.06 -14.49
N ALA A 368 -1.23 11.19 -13.80
CA ALA A 368 -0.28 12.21 -14.21
C ALA A 368 1.01 12.19 -13.39
N ILE A 369 0.91 12.17 -12.05
CA ILE A 369 2.04 12.43 -11.14
C ILE A 369 2.68 11.12 -10.70
N PRO A 370 3.91 10.77 -11.14
CA PRO A 370 4.56 9.53 -10.72
C PRO A 370 4.94 9.58 -9.23
N ILE A 371 4.82 8.43 -8.56
CA ILE A 371 5.21 8.26 -7.15
C ILE A 371 6.69 7.86 -7.09
N TYR A 372 7.55 8.78 -6.67
CA TYR A 372 8.98 8.57 -6.43
C TYR A 372 9.44 9.44 -5.24
N PRO A 373 10.64 9.20 -4.65
CA PRO A 373 11.02 9.79 -3.36
C PRO A 373 10.86 11.31 -3.28
N THR A 374 11.32 12.04 -4.29
CA THR A 374 11.23 13.50 -4.31
C THR A 374 9.79 13.99 -4.37
N ALA A 375 8.93 13.36 -5.19
CA ALA A 375 7.52 13.71 -5.26
C ALA A 375 6.79 13.44 -3.94
N VAL A 376 7.12 12.35 -3.25
CA VAL A 376 6.55 12.04 -1.93
C VAL A 376 6.97 13.08 -0.89
N ASN A 377 8.25 13.44 -0.82
CA ASN A 377 8.74 14.45 0.12
C ASN A 377 8.09 15.81 -0.15
N LEU A 378 7.99 16.21 -1.42
CA LEU A 378 7.33 17.45 -1.82
C LEU A 378 5.84 17.45 -1.42
N ALA A 379 5.12 16.36 -1.69
CA ALA A 379 3.71 16.25 -1.35
C ALA A 379 3.48 16.30 0.16
N MET A 380 4.27 15.57 0.95
CA MET A 380 4.16 15.57 2.41
C MET A 380 4.54 16.93 3.03
N PHE A 381 5.29 17.76 2.33
CA PHE A 381 5.54 19.15 2.74
C PHE A 381 4.41 20.10 2.31
N LEU A 382 3.95 20.00 1.08
CA LEU A 382 3.02 20.97 0.49
C LEU A 382 1.61 20.85 1.06
N PHE A 383 1.04 19.63 1.12
CA PHE A 383 -0.36 19.45 1.47
C PHE A 383 -0.72 19.83 2.92
N PRO A 384 0.07 19.47 3.95
CA PRO A 384 -0.19 19.97 5.30
C PRO A 384 -0.11 21.50 5.40
N ASN A 385 0.84 22.12 4.69
CA ASN A 385 1.02 23.58 4.70
C ASN A 385 -0.14 24.34 4.04
N LEU A 386 -0.86 23.74 3.09
CA LEU A 386 -2.10 24.32 2.56
C LEU A 386 -3.18 24.50 3.64
N GLY A 387 -3.24 23.61 4.64
CA GLY A 387 -4.15 23.76 5.78
C GLY A 387 -3.79 24.98 6.65
N ASN A 388 -2.50 25.22 6.86
CA ASN A 388 -2.02 26.42 7.55
C ASN A 388 -2.33 27.70 6.77
N LEU A 389 -2.18 27.66 5.43
CA LEU A 389 -2.53 28.77 4.56
C LEU A 389 -4.03 29.11 4.66
N LEU A 390 -4.91 28.11 4.65
CA LEU A 390 -6.35 28.32 4.86
C LEU A 390 -6.63 28.96 6.23
N ALA A 391 -5.93 28.55 7.28
CA ALA A 391 -6.05 29.16 8.61
C ALA A 391 -5.65 30.65 8.60
N LEU A 392 -4.60 31.00 7.87
CA LEU A 392 -4.18 32.39 7.69
C LEU A 392 -5.22 33.19 6.90
N VAL A 393 -5.76 32.63 5.81
CA VAL A 393 -6.83 33.27 5.03
C VAL A 393 -8.07 33.51 5.89
N LYS A 394 -8.51 32.53 6.71
CA LYS A 394 -9.60 32.71 7.68
C LYS A 394 -9.33 33.90 8.60
N LYS A 395 -8.15 33.95 9.22
CA LYS A 395 -7.77 35.04 10.15
C LYS A 395 -7.81 36.41 9.47
N VAL A 396 -7.33 36.50 8.23
CA VAL A 396 -7.38 37.75 7.45
C VAL A 396 -8.82 38.14 7.13
N LEU A 397 -9.67 37.20 6.70
CA LEU A 397 -11.08 37.48 6.38
C LEU A 397 -11.86 37.97 7.60
N VAL A 398 -11.69 37.30 8.75
CA VAL A 398 -12.32 37.70 10.02
C VAL A 398 -11.83 39.09 10.46
N ALA A 399 -10.53 39.38 10.32
CA ALA A 399 -9.98 40.70 10.64
C ALA A 399 -10.56 41.83 9.75
N HIS A 400 -11.00 41.52 8.53
CA HIS A 400 -11.67 42.45 7.62
C HIS A 400 -13.20 42.46 7.77
N GLY A 401 -13.75 41.83 8.82
CA GLY A 401 -15.17 41.86 9.14
C GLY A 401 -16.05 40.89 8.33
N VAL A 402 -15.45 39.96 7.58
CA VAL A 402 -16.20 38.90 6.92
C VAL A 402 -16.61 37.87 7.98
N GLN A 403 -17.91 37.62 8.10
CA GLN A 403 -18.42 36.51 8.93
C GLN A 403 -18.18 35.20 8.19
N VAL A 404 -17.40 34.31 8.80
CA VAL A 404 -16.96 33.02 8.26
C VAL A 404 -17.47 31.88 9.12
#